data_AF-A0A932H6W4-F1
#
_entry.id   AF-A0A932H6W4-F1
#
_cell.length_a   1.000
_cell.length_b   1.000
_cell.length_c   1.000
_cell.angle_alpha   90.00
_cell.angle_beta   90.00
_cell.angle_gamma   90.00
#
_symmetry.space_group_name_H-M   'P 1'
#
loop_
_entity.id
_entity.type
_entity.pdbx_description
1 polymer ?
#
loop_
_entity_poly.entity_id
_entity_poly.type
_entity_poly.pdbx_seq_one_letter_code
_entity_poly.pdbx_strand_id
1 'polypeptide(L)'
;MRFAWIEGKVSELYREIESHKKELGDHGRSITYLVREIALKEQLLKSLQSFDTLAQERFSEEIEKLKMVPGLEKYEIDEGRGKIVFYTLPVHIKHKRKQYEIGRFRIDVGLDGTVLFKNIANTCRYPLYDHPHTRDGEPCLGNLTESVGKLIGNIQVATLAEVLIQYLEIYSEDDAYCKVEYWKEV
;
A
#
# COMPACT_ATOMS: atom_id res chain seq x y z
N MET A 1 34.75 -49.65 -8.17
CA MET A 1 33.32 -49.29 -8.35
C MET A 1 32.57 -49.24 -7.01
N ARG A 2 33.13 -48.62 -5.95
CA ARG A 2 32.63 -48.79 -4.56
C ARG A 2 32.12 -47.50 -3.86
N PHE A 3 32.09 -46.36 -4.55
CA PHE A 3 31.76 -45.06 -3.95
C PHE A 3 30.69 -44.23 -4.68
N ALA A 4 30.17 -44.69 -5.82
CA ALA A 4 29.15 -43.96 -6.59
C ALA A 4 27.85 -43.71 -5.79
N TRP A 5 27.51 -44.61 -4.86
CA TRP A 5 26.36 -44.44 -3.98
C TRP A 5 26.59 -43.34 -2.93
N ILE A 6 27.85 -43.13 -2.48
CA ILE A 6 28.22 -42.06 -1.54
C ILE A 6 28.16 -40.72 -2.26
N GLU A 7 28.72 -40.63 -3.46
CA GLU A 7 28.66 -39.41 -4.29
C GLU A 7 27.22 -39.01 -4.62
N GLY A 8 26.37 -40.01 -4.91
CA GLY A 8 24.93 -39.81 -5.08
C GLY A 8 24.27 -39.27 -3.82
N LYS A 9 24.56 -39.87 -2.65
CA LYS A 9 24.00 -39.42 -1.37
C LYS A 9 24.48 -38.03 -0.95
N VAL A 10 25.74 -37.71 -1.18
CA VAL A 10 26.31 -36.37 -0.95
C VAL A 10 25.61 -35.34 -1.82
N SER A 11 25.41 -35.62 -3.11
CA SER A 11 24.73 -34.72 -4.04
C SER A 11 23.23 -34.54 -3.74
N GLU A 12 22.58 -35.57 -3.20
CA GLU A 12 21.21 -35.49 -2.69
C GLU A 12 21.15 -34.58 -1.45
N LEU A 13 22.00 -34.84 -0.45
CA LEU A 13 22.05 -34.04 0.79
C LEU A 13 22.38 -32.57 0.51
N TYR A 14 23.27 -32.27 -0.45
CA TYR A 14 23.53 -30.88 -0.85
C TYR A 14 22.28 -30.19 -1.40
N ARG A 15 21.46 -30.88 -2.21
CA ARG A 15 20.21 -30.34 -2.73
C ARG A 15 19.16 -30.14 -1.64
N GLU A 16 19.04 -31.09 -0.72
CA GLU A 16 18.15 -30.97 0.44
C GLU A 16 18.54 -29.78 1.34
N ILE A 17 19.84 -29.63 1.65
CA ILE A 17 20.35 -28.50 2.43
C ILE A 17 20.02 -27.17 1.74
N GLU A 18 20.21 -27.07 0.43
CA GLU A 18 19.93 -25.84 -0.31
C GLU A 18 18.43 -25.52 -0.37
N SER A 19 17.58 -26.55 -0.51
CA SER A 19 16.12 -26.40 -0.40
C SER A 19 15.70 -25.90 0.98
N HIS A 20 16.21 -26.52 2.05
CA HIS A 20 15.90 -26.10 3.41
C HIS A 20 16.43 -24.70 3.73
N LYS A 21 17.57 -24.28 3.18
CA LYS A 21 18.07 -22.89 3.30
C LYS A 21 17.13 -21.89 2.63
N LYS A 22 16.63 -22.22 1.43
CA LYS A 22 15.68 -21.38 0.71
C LYS A 22 14.37 -21.24 1.50
N GLU A 23 13.83 -22.36 1.97
CA GLU A 23 12.64 -22.37 2.81
C GLU A 23 12.85 -21.58 4.10
N LEU A 24 14.00 -21.73 4.77
CA LEU A 24 14.33 -20.93 5.96
C LEU A 24 14.35 -19.43 5.65
N GLY A 25 14.87 -19.04 4.48
CA GLY A 25 14.83 -17.66 4.00
C GLY A 25 13.41 -17.15 3.74
N ASP A 26 12.54 -17.99 3.14
CA ASP A 26 11.11 -17.68 2.93
C ASP A 26 10.37 -17.51 4.27
N HIS A 27 10.57 -18.44 5.21
CA HIS A 27 9.99 -18.36 6.55
C HIS A 27 10.52 -17.15 7.31
N GLY A 28 11.80 -16.81 7.20
CA GLY A 28 12.40 -15.62 7.81
C GLY A 28 11.76 -14.31 7.31
N ARG A 29 11.46 -14.21 6.00
CA ARG A 29 10.68 -13.09 5.44
C ARG A 29 9.28 -13.04 6.02
N SER A 30 8.59 -14.17 6.12
CA SER A 30 7.25 -14.26 6.69
C SER A 30 7.21 -13.86 8.17
N ILE A 31 8.19 -14.31 8.98
CA ILE A 31 8.35 -13.90 10.38
C ILE A 31 8.53 -12.38 10.47
N THR A 32 9.42 -11.82 9.66
CA THR A 32 9.68 -10.37 9.66
C THR A 32 8.41 -9.58 9.32
N TYR A 33 7.64 -10.06 8.35
CA TYR A 33 6.33 -9.49 7.99
C TYR A 33 5.35 -9.54 9.16
N LEU A 34 5.16 -10.72 9.78
CA LEU A 34 4.23 -10.90 10.91
C LEU A 34 4.63 -10.07 12.13
N VAL A 35 5.93 -9.95 12.43
CA VAL A 35 6.42 -9.10 13.53
C VAL A 35 6.06 -7.63 13.29
N ARG A 36 6.18 -7.14 12.05
CA ARG A 36 5.78 -5.77 11.69
C ARG A 36 4.27 -5.58 11.82
N GLU A 37 3.48 -6.54 11.32
CA GLU A 37 2.02 -6.54 11.44
C GLU A 37 1.56 -6.48 12.90
N ILE A 38 2.18 -7.27 13.78
CA ILE A 38 1.87 -7.27 15.21
C ILE A 38 2.14 -5.88 15.81
N ALA A 39 3.30 -5.29 15.54
CA ALA A 39 3.66 -3.98 16.08
C ALA A 39 2.69 -2.88 15.65
N LEU A 40 2.23 -2.90 14.39
CA LEU A 40 1.23 -1.97 13.87
C LEU A 40 -0.13 -2.13 14.59
N LYS A 41 -0.58 -3.38 14.76
CA LYS A 41 -1.85 -3.67 15.45
C LYS A 41 -1.80 -3.32 16.93
N GLU A 42 -0.68 -3.54 17.62
CA GLU A 42 -0.48 -3.13 19.00
C GLU A 42 -0.52 -1.61 19.16
N GLN A 43 0.11 -0.86 18.25
CA GLN A 43 0.07 0.60 18.25
C GLN A 43 -1.36 1.11 18.05
N LEU A 44 -2.09 0.56 17.06
CA LEU A 44 -3.50 0.91 16.85
C LEU A 44 -4.35 0.61 18.09
N LEU A 45 -4.20 -0.58 18.67
CA LEU A 45 -4.95 -0.97 19.86
C LEU A 45 -4.71 0.02 21.00
N LYS A 46 -3.46 0.41 21.23
CA LYS A 46 -3.09 1.39 22.26
C LYS A 46 -3.77 2.73 22.00
N SER A 47 -3.73 3.23 20.76
CA SER A 47 -4.36 4.51 20.39
C SER A 47 -5.88 4.49 20.56
N LEU A 48 -6.52 3.38 20.21
CA LEU A 48 -7.96 3.18 20.41
C LEU A 48 -8.35 3.03 21.89
N GLN A 49 -7.51 2.37 22.70
CA GLN A 49 -7.72 2.22 24.14
C GLN A 49 -7.51 3.53 24.90
N SER A 50 -6.57 4.37 24.44
CA SER A 50 -6.31 5.69 25.01
C SER A 50 -7.17 6.79 24.38
N PHE A 51 -8.28 6.43 23.72
CA PHE A 51 -9.15 7.40 23.06
C PHE A 51 -9.91 8.22 24.11
N ASP A 52 -9.25 9.26 24.58
CA ASP A 52 -9.75 10.25 25.54
C ASP A 52 -10.17 11.54 24.81
N THR A 53 -10.55 12.56 25.57
CA THR A 53 -10.93 13.89 25.03
C THR A 53 -9.81 14.50 24.18
N LEU A 54 -8.53 14.27 24.53
CA LEU A 54 -7.39 14.78 23.76
C LEU A 54 -7.19 14.03 22.44
N ALA A 55 -7.55 12.74 22.38
CA ALA A 55 -7.57 11.98 21.13
C ALA A 55 -8.71 12.44 20.20
N GLN A 56 -9.87 12.78 20.76
CA GLN A 56 -10.99 13.35 20.02
C GLN A 56 -10.65 14.72 19.42
N GLU A 57 -10.02 15.61 20.21
CA GLU A 57 -9.58 16.93 19.73
C GLU A 57 -8.56 16.78 18.58
N ARG A 58 -7.55 15.92 18.75
CA ARG A 58 -6.56 15.64 17.69
C ARG A 58 -7.20 15.09 16.43
N PHE A 59 -8.14 14.15 16.56
CA PHE A 59 -8.87 13.63 15.40
C PHE A 59 -9.66 14.74 14.70
N SER A 60 -10.37 15.58 15.46
CA SER A 60 -11.11 16.71 14.90
C SER A 60 -10.20 17.69 14.15
N GLU A 61 -9.02 18.00 14.68
CA GLU A 61 -8.02 18.84 14.00
C GLU A 61 -7.54 18.21 12.70
N GLU A 62 -7.27 16.91 12.69
CA GLU A 62 -6.83 16.18 11.49
C GLU A 62 -7.92 16.14 10.41
N ILE A 63 -9.18 16.00 10.80
CA ILE A 63 -10.32 16.10 9.88
C ILE A 63 -10.43 17.51 9.29
N GLU A 64 -10.20 18.57 10.07
CA GLU A 64 -10.18 19.93 9.53
C GLU A 64 -9.04 20.15 8.53
N LYS A 65 -7.87 19.56 8.78
CA LYS A 65 -6.72 19.62 7.87
C LYS A 65 -6.99 18.95 6.51
N LEU A 66 -7.89 17.97 6.42
CA LEU A 66 -8.24 17.32 5.14
C LEU A 66 -8.74 18.34 4.10
N LYS A 67 -9.40 19.42 4.53
CA LYS A 67 -9.88 20.49 3.62
C LYS A 67 -8.75 21.18 2.86
N MET A 68 -7.52 21.08 3.38
CA MET A 68 -6.33 21.74 2.84
C MET A 68 -5.44 20.78 2.04
N VAL A 69 -5.76 19.48 1.99
CA VAL A 69 -4.95 18.48 1.29
C VAL A 69 -5.07 18.67 -0.23
N PRO A 70 -3.97 18.98 -0.94
CA PRO A 70 -4.00 19.13 -2.39
C PRO A 70 -4.43 17.82 -3.07
N GLY A 71 -5.27 17.93 -4.10
CA GLY A 71 -5.75 16.77 -4.85
C GLY A 71 -6.88 15.99 -4.18
N LEU A 72 -7.28 16.33 -2.94
CA LEU A 72 -8.45 15.73 -2.28
C LEU A 72 -9.73 16.48 -2.69
N GLU A 73 -10.74 15.75 -3.18
CA GLU A 73 -12.07 16.29 -3.52
C GLU A 73 -13.02 16.20 -2.33
N LYS A 74 -13.09 15.04 -1.67
CA LYS A 74 -13.91 14.81 -0.47
C LYS A 74 -13.43 13.58 0.30
N TYR A 75 -13.96 13.39 1.50
CA TYR A 75 -13.76 12.20 2.31
C TYR A 75 -15.07 11.72 2.95
N GLU A 76 -15.13 10.43 3.29
CA GLU A 76 -16.23 9.78 4.01
C GLU A 76 -15.63 8.90 5.12
N ILE A 77 -16.31 8.83 6.27
CA ILE A 77 -15.90 7.98 7.40
C ILE A 77 -17.00 6.94 7.60
N ASP A 78 -16.64 5.66 7.44
CA ASP A 78 -17.51 4.53 7.72
C ASP A 78 -17.21 4.02 9.14
N GLU A 79 -17.95 4.57 10.10
CA GLU A 79 -17.84 4.24 11.53
C GLU A 79 -18.16 2.76 11.81
N GLY A 80 -19.07 2.16 11.04
CA GLY A 80 -19.51 0.78 11.25
C GLY A 80 -18.47 -0.26 10.82
N ARG A 81 -17.58 0.10 9.88
CA ARG A 81 -16.53 -0.80 9.37
C ARG A 81 -15.12 -0.34 9.70
N GLY A 82 -14.96 0.80 10.37
CA GLY A 82 -13.64 1.35 10.71
C GLY A 82 -12.83 1.66 9.44
N LYS A 83 -13.41 2.46 8.54
CA LYS A 83 -12.79 2.78 7.27
C LYS A 83 -12.90 4.27 6.95
N ILE A 84 -11.84 4.83 6.38
CA ILE A 84 -11.84 6.18 5.83
C ILE A 84 -11.75 6.06 4.31
N VAL A 85 -12.61 6.79 3.60
CA VAL A 85 -12.66 6.80 2.14
C VAL A 85 -12.29 8.19 1.67
N PHE A 86 -11.28 8.30 0.80
CA PHE A 86 -10.90 9.54 0.14
C PHE A 86 -11.32 9.50 -1.33
N TYR A 87 -11.69 10.65 -1.87
CA TYR A 87 -11.97 10.84 -3.28
C TYR A 87 -11.06 11.91 -3.82
N THR A 88 -10.35 11.63 -4.91
CA THR A 88 -9.37 12.55 -5.47
C THR A 88 -9.96 13.42 -6.57
N LEU A 89 -9.40 14.62 -6.72
CA LEU A 89 -9.43 15.36 -7.98
C LEU A 89 -8.72 14.56 -9.10
N PRO A 90 -8.81 14.99 -10.37
CA PRO A 90 -8.11 14.32 -11.47
C PRO A 90 -6.59 14.25 -11.22
N VAL A 91 -6.09 13.03 -11.15
CA VAL A 91 -4.68 12.68 -10.97
C VAL A 91 -3.96 12.69 -12.30
N HIS A 92 -2.76 13.26 -12.31
CA HIS A 92 -1.89 13.33 -13.46
C HIS A 92 -0.49 12.82 -13.12
N ILE A 93 0.11 12.08 -14.05
CA ILE A 93 1.50 11.63 -13.92
C ILE A 93 2.35 12.32 -14.98
N LYS A 94 3.51 12.83 -14.58
CA LYS A 94 4.51 13.39 -15.50
C LYS A 94 5.60 12.34 -15.77
N HIS A 95 5.78 11.95 -17.03
CA HIS A 95 6.80 10.99 -17.43
C HIS A 95 7.39 11.36 -18.81
N LYS A 96 8.72 11.33 -18.93
CA LYS A 96 9.45 11.64 -20.19
C LYS A 96 8.99 12.94 -20.88
N ARG A 97 8.78 14.02 -20.08
CA ARG A 97 8.29 15.35 -20.50
C ARG A 97 6.83 15.41 -21.00
N LYS A 98 6.09 14.31 -20.87
CA LYS A 98 4.66 14.22 -21.17
C LYS A 98 3.87 14.17 -19.88
N GLN A 99 2.60 14.60 -19.93
CA GLN A 99 1.67 14.48 -18.83
C GLN A 99 0.55 13.53 -19.22
N TYR A 100 0.17 12.63 -18.32
CA TYR A 100 -0.86 11.62 -18.56
C TYR A 100 -1.99 11.81 -17.56
N GLU A 101 -3.22 11.93 -18.07
CA GLU A 101 -4.44 11.98 -17.25
C GLU A 101 -4.83 10.56 -16.84
N ILE A 102 -4.61 10.23 -15.57
CA ILE A 102 -4.84 8.89 -15.04
C ILE A 102 -6.32 8.68 -14.73
N GLY A 103 -6.94 9.68 -14.11
CA GLY A 103 -8.36 9.66 -13.76
C GLY A 103 -8.59 10.19 -12.35
N ARG A 104 -9.69 9.79 -11.74
CA ARG A 104 -10.04 10.12 -10.34
C ARG A 104 -10.10 8.83 -9.56
N PHE A 105 -9.74 8.87 -8.29
CA PHE A 105 -9.65 7.67 -7.47
C PHE A 105 -10.58 7.76 -6.26
N ARG A 106 -11.17 6.61 -5.94
CA ARG A 106 -11.68 6.30 -4.61
C ARG A 106 -10.59 5.50 -3.89
N ILE A 107 -10.12 6.03 -2.77
CA ILE A 107 -9.10 5.45 -1.92
C ILE A 107 -9.78 4.96 -0.66
N ASP A 108 -9.66 3.67 -0.40
CA ASP A 108 -10.36 2.95 0.65
C ASP A 108 -9.33 2.53 1.70
N VAL A 109 -9.35 3.12 2.89
CA VAL A 109 -8.35 2.87 3.94
C VAL A 109 -8.99 2.25 5.19
N GLY A 110 -8.67 0.98 5.45
CA GLY A 110 -9.06 0.30 6.68
C GLY A 110 -8.14 0.67 7.85
N LEU A 111 -8.68 0.64 9.07
CA LEU A 111 -7.88 0.80 10.28
C LEU A 111 -6.81 -0.29 10.43
N ASP A 112 -6.99 -1.44 9.78
CA ASP A 112 -6.03 -2.53 9.74
C ASP A 112 -4.81 -2.27 8.83
N GLY A 113 -4.75 -1.12 8.16
CA GLY A 113 -3.70 -0.77 7.20
C GLY A 113 -4.00 -1.17 5.77
N THR A 114 -5.14 -1.83 5.51
CA THR A 114 -5.55 -2.17 4.15
C THR A 114 -5.84 -0.89 3.36
N VAL A 115 -5.23 -0.77 2.17
CA VAL A 115 -5.46 0.33 1.23
C VAL A 115 -5.88 -0.23 -0.11
N LEU A 116 -6.99 0.29 -0.65
CA LEU A 116 -7.44 -0.02 -2.01
C LEU A 116 -7.63 1.26 -2.83
N PHE A 117 -7.17 1.25 -4.08
CA PHE A 117 -7.33 2.36 -5.02
C PHE A 117 -8.20 1.95 -6.20
N LYS A 118 -9.38 2.54 -6.32
CA LYS A 118 -10.28 2.30 -7.44
C LYS A 118 -10.37 3.53 -8.33
N ASN A 119 -10.03 3.40 -9.61
CA ASN A 119 -10.21 4.48 -10.57
C ASN A 119 -11.69 4.60 -10.91
N ILE A 120 -12.31 5.73 -10.57
CA ILE A 120 -13.75 5.98 -10.74
C ILE A 120 -14.06 6.80 -12.00
N ALA A 121 -13.05 7.36 -12.67
CA ALA A 121 -13.22 8.12 -13.92
C ALA A 121 -12.84 7.31 -15.16
N ASN A 122 -11.99 6.29 -15.01
CA ASN A 122 -11.39 5.56 -16.13
C ASN A 122 -11.41 4.05 -15.92
N THR A 123 -12.57 3.51 -15.51
CA THR A 123 -12.77 2.10 -15.11
C THR A 123 -12.51 1.06 -16.21
N CYS A 124 -12.33 1.47 -17.46
CA CYS A 124 -12.35 0.57 -18.63
C CYS A 124 -11.06 0.57 -19.46
N ARG A 125 -10.02 1.33 -19.10
CA ARG A 125 -8.87 1.52 -19.99
C ARG A 125 -7.90 0.34 -20.03
N TYR A 126 -7.85 -0.44 -18.94
CA TYR A 126 -7.21 -1.75 -18.92
C TYR A 126 -7.85 -2.60 -17.82
N PRO A 127 -8.38 -3.80 -18.12
CA PRO A 127 -9.39 -4.46 -17.29
C PRO A 127 -8.92 -4.90 -15.89
N LEU A 128 -7.65 -4.73 -15.54
CA LEU A 128 -7.07 -5.15 -14.26
C LEU A 128 -6.22 -4.07 -13.56
N TYR A 129 -6.02 -2.90 -14.17
CA TYR A 129 -5.12 -1.88 -13.62
C TYR A 129 -5.83 -0.52 -13.51
N ASP A 130 -6.10 -0.10 -12.28
CA ASP A 130 -6.62 1.23 -11.98
C ASP A 130 -5.54 2.33 -12.14
N HIS A 131 -4.27 1.95 -12.00
CA HIS A 131 -3.07 2.79 -12.00
C HIS A 131 -1.84 1.93 -12.39
N PRO A 132 -0.74 2.49 -12.93
CA PRO A 132 0.45 1.72 -13.31
C PRO A 132 1.04 0.81 -12.21
N HIS A 133 0.87 1.18 -10.93
CA HIS A 133 1.34 0.43 -9.76
C HIS A 133 0.21 -0.22 -8.93
N THR A 134 -1.02 -0.28 -9.46
CA THR A 134 -2.18 -0.86 -8.77
C THR A 134 -2.81 -1.93 -9.65
N ARG A 135 -3.00 -3.12 -9.10
CA ARG A 135 -3.67 -4.23 -9.77
C ARG A 135 -4.89 -4.66 -8.98
N ASP A 136 -6.05 -4.71 -9.63
CA ASP A 136 -7.33 -5.07 -9.00
C ASP A 136 -7.61 -4.27 -7.71
N GLY A 137 -7.35 -2.96 -7.77
CA GLY A 137 -7.44 -2.06 -6.62
C GLY A 137 -6.32 -2.17 -5.58
N GLU A 138 -5.46 -3.19 -5.62
CA GLU A 138 -4.38 -3.36 -4.64
C GLU A 138 -3.08 -2.66 -5.10
N PRO A 139 -2.63 -1.60 -4.39
CA PRO A 139 -1.35 -0.97 -4.69
C PRO A 139 -0.17 -1.78 -4.16
N CYS A 140 0.93 -1.78 -4.92
CA CYS A 140 2.22 -2.13 -4.33
C CYS A 140 2.74 -0.92 -3.54
N LEU A 141 2.46 -0.87 -2.24
CA LEU A 141 2.92 0.23 -1.38
C LEU A 141 4.41 0.12 -1.02
N GLY A 142 5.01 -1.07 -1.13
CA GLY A 142 6.43 -1.28 -0.82
C GLY A 142 6.82 -0.73 0.56
N ASN A 143 7.70 0.26 0.56
CA ASN A 143 8.15 0.93 1.80
C ASN A 143 7.08 1.82 2.45
N LEU A 144 6.03 2.21 1.72
CA LEU A 144 4.94 3.04 2.26
C LEU A 144 4.01 2.27 3.20
N THR A 145 3.98 0.94 3.15
CA THR A 145 3.11 0.13 4.04
C THR A 145 3.35 0.45 5.51
N GLU A 146 4.61 0.56 5.93
CA GLU A 146 4.97 0.89 7.31
C GLU A 146 4.57 2.34 7.67
N SER A 147 4.81 3.28 6.75
CA SER A 147 4.43 4.68 6.93
C SER A 147 2.91 4.84 7.05
N VAL A 148 2.14 4.17 6.18
CA VAL A 148 0.67 4.15 6.21
C VAL A 148 0.17 3.61 7.56
N GLY A 149 0.70 2.47 8.01
CA GLY A 149 0.33 1.90 9.31
C GLY A 149 0.62 2.83 10.48
N LYS A 150 1.78 3.52 10.48
CA LYS A 150 2.12 4.51 11.50
C LYS A 150 1.20 5.72 11.48
N LEU A 151 0.87 6.24 10.30
CA LEU A 151 -0.03 7.38 10.14
C LEU A 151 -1.44 7.03 10.66
N ILE A 152 -1.93 5.83 10.36
CA ILE A 152 -3.21 5.33 10.89
C ILE A 152 -3.12 5.19 12.42
N GLY A 153 -2.09 4.53 12.94
CA GLY A 153 -1.91 4.34 14.39
C GLY A 153 -1.75 5.65 15.17
N ASN A 154 -1.24 6.71 14.53
CA ASN A 154 -1.11 8.05 15.12
C ASN A 154 -2.27 9.00 14.78
N ILE A 155 -3.30 8.52 14.09
CA ILE A 155 -4.49 9.31 13.72
C ILE A 155 -4.13 10.49 12.80
N GLN A 156 -3.04 10.40 12.03
CA GLN A 156 -2.57 11.46 11.12
C GLN A 156 -3.26 11.36 9.75
N VAL A 157 -4.58 11.55 9.74
CA VAL A 157 -5.45 11.28 8.59
C VAL A 157 -5.16 12.22 7.41
N ALA A 158 -4.85 13.50 7.67
CA ALA A 158 -4.56 14.45 6.60
C ALA A 158 -3.26 14.10 5.86
N THR A 159 -2.21 13.81 6.62
CA THR A 159 -0.92 13.36 6.07
C THR A 159 -1.07 12.02 5.35
N LEU A 160 -1.91 11.12 5.85
CA LEU A 160 -2.22 9.86 5.17
C LEU A 160 -2.85 10.10 3.80
N ALA A 161 -3.85 10.97 3.70
CA ALA A 161 -4.46 11.33 2.41
C ALA A 161 -3.41 11.92 1.45
N GLU A 162 -2.56 12.82 1.94
CA GLU A 162 -1.49 13.44 1.13
C GLU A 162 -0.51 12.40 0.57
N VAL A 163 -0.01 11.49 1.41
CA VAL A 163 0.92 10.42 0.99
C VAL A 163 0.27 9.50 -0.06
N LEU A 164 -0.99 9.14 0.12
CA LEU A 164 -1.71 8.26 -0.81
C LEU A 164 -2.01 8.95 -2.15
N ILE A 165 -2.30 10.25 -2.14
CA ILE A 165 -2.47 11.03 -3.37
C ILE A 165 -1.13 11.19 -4.10
N GLN A 166 -0.05 11.52 -3.38
CA GLN A 166 1.29 11.61 -3.97
C GLN A 166 1.74 10.28 -4.60
N TYR A 167 1.38 9.14 -3.99
CA TYR A 167 1.64 7.83 -4.59
C TYR A 167 1.01 7.68 -5.98
N LEU A 168 -0.21 8.18 -6.18
CA LEU A 168 -0.92 8.13 -7.46
C LEU A 168 -0.34 9.07 -8.52
N GLU A 169 0.50 10.04 -8.11
CA GLU A 169 1.15 11.02 -9.00
C GLU A 169 2.56 10.60 -9.43
N ILE A 170 3.12 9.56 -8.79
CA ILE A 170 4.48 9.07 -9.04
C ILE A 170 4.42 7.82 -9.94
N TYR A 171 5.34 7.78 -10.90
CA TYR A 171 5.54 6.63 -11.77
C TYR A 171 7.02 6.25 -11.86
N SER A 172 7.31 4.98 -11.60
CA SER A 172 8.60 4.34 -11.81
C SER A 172 8.45 3.23 -12.83
N GLU A 173 9.22 3.25 -13.91
CA GLU A 173 9.13 2.22 -14.96
C GLU A 173 9.61 0.85 -14.45
N ASP A 174 10.52 0.81 -13.46
CA ASP A 174 11.11 -0.41 -12.92
C ASP A 174 10.11 -1.25 -12.10
N ASP A 175 9.15 -0.59 -11.43
CA ASP A 175 8.24 -1.23 -10.47
C ASP A 175 6.78 -1.23 -10.95
N ALA A 176 6.52 -0.81 -12.20
CA ALA A 176 5.17 -0.70 -12.74
C ALA A 176 4.66 -2.02 -13.32
N TYR A 177 3.40 -2.34 -13.05
CA TYR A 177 2.71 -3.47 -13.68
C TYR A 177 2.38 -3.20 -15.14
N CYS A 178 2.22 -1.93 -15.52
CA CYS A 178 1.97 -1.52 -16.90
C CYS A 178 2.52 -0.12 -17.19
N LYS A 179 2.53 0.23 -18.48
CA LYS A 179 3.09 1.50 -18.97
C LYS A 179 2.10 2.65 -18.77
N VAL A 180 2.60 3.80 -18.32
CA VAL A 180 1.79 5.02 -18.15
C VAL A 180 1.22 5.52 -19.48
N GLU A 181 1.86 5.18 -20.59
CA GLU A 181 1.42 5.48 -21.96
C GLU A 181 0.07 4.84 -22.34
N TYR A 182 -0.47 3.91 -21.53
CA TYR A 182 -1.83 3.40 -21.71
C TYR A 182 -2.90 4.43 -21.33
N TRP A 183 -2.53 5.51 -20.65
CA TRP A 183 -3.39 6.64 -20.32
C TRP A 183 -3.29 7.77 -21.35
N LYS A 184 -4.23 8.73 -21.27
CA LYS A 184 -4.34 9.83 -22.23
C LYS A 184 -3.21 10.80 -21.96
N GLU A 185 -2.37 11.05 -22.96
CA GLU A 185 -1.48 12.21 -22.92
C GLU A 185 -2.30 13.51 -23.01
N VAL A 186 -1.99 14.49 -22.17
CA VAL A 186 -2.67 15.81 -22.07
C VAL A 186 -1.69 16.96 -22.04
#